data_AF-A0AAU9UTZ2-F1
#
_entry.id   AF-A0AAU9UTZ2-F1
#
_cell.length_a   1.000
_cell.length_b   1.000
_cell.length_c   1.000
_cell.angle_alpha   90.00
_cell.angle_beta   90.00
_cell.angle_gamma   90.00
#
_symmetry.space_group_name_H-M   'P 1'
#
loop_
_entity.id
_entity.type
_entity.pdbx_description
1 polymer ?
#
loop_
_entity_poly.entity_id
_entity_poly.type
_entity_poly.pdbx_seq_one_letter_code
_entity_poly.pdbx_strand_id
1 'polypeptide(L)'
;MSENRFVILLLCLRLDNPDDRTERQKDDKLAAISFIFNKFVNNSQQLYELSEKITVDEMLVKFRGRSHMISYMPKKPGSDGVGLTIQAQKLLVPTQCVLRLTKPIEGRNRNVIADNWFFSTELIDELTKHKLTYVDTMKTK
;
A
#
# COMPACT_ATOMS: atom_id res chain seq x y z
N MET A 1 -20.96 -10.30 26.05
CA MET A 1 -20.26 -11.55 25.68
C MET A 1 -19.41 -11.97 26.88
N SER A 2 -19.33 -13.24 27.24
CA SER A 2 -18.42 -13.66 28.32
C SER A 2 -16.96 -13.60 27.86
N GLU A 3 -16.04 -13.39 28.81
CA GLU A 3 -14.60 -13.38 28.55
C GLU A 3 -14.14 -14.65 27.83
N ASN A 4 -14.56 -15.82 28.34
CA ASN A 4 -14.24 -17.11 27.73
C ASN A 4 -14.70 -17.19 26.28
N ARG A 5 -15.91 -16.71 25.97
CA ARG A 5 -16.42 -16.72 24.60
C ARG A 5 -15.64 -15.75 23.70
N PHE A 6 -15.25 -14.58 24.21
CA PHE A 6 -14.46 -13.61 23.46
C PHE A 6 -13.09 -14.17 23.08
N VAL A 7 -12.37 -14.78 24.02
CA VAL A 7 -11.03 -15.36 23.77
C VAL A 7 -11.11 -16.51 22.76
N ILE A 8 -12.11 -17.39 22.86
CA ILE A 8 -12.32 -18.48 21.89
C ILE A 8 -12.52 -17.93 20.48
N LEU A 9 -13.41 -16.94 20.33
CA LEU A 9 -13.67 -16.34 19.02
C LEU A 9 -12.43 -15.65 18.45
N LEU A 10 -11.65 -14.96 19.29
CA LEU A 10 -10.43 -14.29 18.87
C LEU A 10 -9.38 -15.29 18.34
N LEU A 11 -9.22 -16.44 18.98
CA LEU A 11 -8.26 -17.49 18.56
C LEU A 11 -8.71 -18.24 17.31
N CYS A 12 -10.03 -18.42 17.15
CA CYS A 12 -10.61 -19.16 16.03
C CYS A 12 -10.89 -18.29 14.79
N LEU A 13 -10.70 -16.97 14.86
CA LEU A 13 -10.96 -16.07 13.74
C LEU A 13 -10.08 -16.44 12.53
N ARG A 14 -10.72 -16.65 11.38
CA ARG A 14 -10.09 -16.87 10.08
C ARG A 14 -10.78 -15.99 9.06
N LEU A 15 -10.01 -15.50 8.10
CA LEU A 15 -10.43 -14.48 7.13
C LEU A 15 -10.31 -15.00 5.69
N ASP A 16 -10.05 -16.30 5.54
CA ASP A 16 -9.89 -17.02 4.28
C ASP A 16 -10.46 -18.44 4.37
N ASN A 17 -10.53 -19.12 3.21
CA ASN A 17 -10.82 -20.54 3.15
C ASN A 17 -9.50 -21.34 3.30
N PRO A 18 -9.38 -22.27 4.26
CA PRO A 18 -8.17 -23.08 4.40
C PRO A 18 -7.96 -24.08 3.26
N ASP A 19 -9.02 -24.52 2.57
CA ASP A 19 -8.95 -25.60 1.58
C ASP A 19 -8.16 -25.21 0.33
N ASP A 20 -8.25 -23.94 -0.09
CA ASP A 20 -7.59 -23.40 -1.28
C ASP A 20 -6.32 -22.57 -0.95
N ARG A 21 -6.05 -22.35 0.34
CA ARG A 21 -4.97 -21.47 0.81
C ARG A 21 -3.59 -21.90 0.33
N THR A 22 -3.32 -23.21 0.33
CA THR A 22 -2.01 -23.75 -0.04
C THR A 22 -1.63 -23.42 -1.49
N GLU A 23 -2.61 -23.43 -2.39
CA GLU A 23 -2.41 -23.05 -3.79
C GLU A 23 -2.24 -21.53 -3.92
N ARG A 24 -3.12 -20.74 -3.27
CA ARG A 24 -3.04 -19.27 -3.29
C ARG A 24 -1.73 -18.72 -2.71
N GLN A 25 -1.16 -19.38 -1.70
CA GLN A 25 0.11 -18.97 -1.08
C GLN A 25 1.31 -19.01 -2.03
N LYS A 26 1.24 -19.76 -3.14
CA LYS A 26 2.31 -19.81 -4.15
C LYS A 26 2.50 -18.45 -4.81
N ASP A 27 1.39 -17.77 -5.09
CA ASP A 27 1.39 -16.49 -5.79
C ASP A 27 1.20 -15.30 -4.82
N ASP A 28 0.41 -15.49 -3.76
CA ASP A 28 0.04 -14.46 -2.79
C ASP A 28 0.47 -14.83 -1.37
N LYS A 29 1.57 -14.23 -0.91
CA LYS A 29 2.06 -14.38 0.47
C LYS A 29 1.06 -13.89 1.52
N LEU A 30 0.08 -13.07 1.13
CA LEU A 30 -0.98 -12.52 1.98
C LEU A 30 -2.32 -13.26 1.83
N ALA A 31 -2.32 -14.46 1.24
CA ALA A 31 -3.50 -15.28 0.97
C ALA A 31 -4.48 -15.40 2.17
N ALA A 32 -3.97 -15.37 3.41
CA ALA A 32 -4.80 -15.47 4.61
C ALA A 32 -5.72 -14.26 4.88
N ILE A 33 -5.47 -13.12 4.22
CA ILE A 33 -6.19 -11.85 4.46
C ILE A 33 -6.48 -11.04 3.20
N SER A 34 -5.76 -11.29 2.11
CA SER A 34 -5.76 -10.46 0.90
C SER A 34 -7.16 -10.23 0.34
N PHE A 35 -8.03 -11.24 0.33
CA PHE A 35 -9.40 -11.12 -0.14
C PHE A 35 -10.18 -10.02 0.59
N ILE A 36 -10.23 -10.08 1.92
CA ILE A 36 -10.96 -9.11 2.73
C ILE A 36 -10.30 -7.74 2.66
N PHE A 37 -8.97 -7.70 2.69
CA PHE A 37 -8.22 -6.44 2.61
C PHE A 37 -8.48 -5.71 1.27
N ASN A 38 -8.38 -6.42 0.14
CA ASN A 38 -8.65 -5.84 -1.17
C ASN A 38 -10.11 -5.39 -1.30
N LYS A 39 -11.07 -6.15 -0.74
CA LYS A 39 -12.48 -5.74 -0.69
C LYS A 39 -12.66 -4.45 0.12
N PHE A 40 -11.99 -4.33 1.26
CA PHE A 40 -12.01 -3.12 2.07
C PHE A 40 -11.43 -1.91 1.32
N VAL A 41 -10.28 -2.08 0.66
CA VAL A 41 -9.64 -1.01 -0.14
C VAL A 41 -10.55 -0.57 -1.28
N ASN A 42 -11.09 -1.52 -2.05
CA ASN A 42 -11.99 -1.22 -3.17
C ASN A 42 -13.23 -0.46 -2.70
N ASN A 43 -13.87 -0.89 -1.62
CA ASN A 43 -15.02 -0.20 -1.06
C ASN A 43 -14.67 1.23 -0.60
N SER A 44 -13.51 1.41 0.04
CA SER A 44 -13.05 2.72 0.51
C SER A 44 -12.83 3.70 -0.64
N GLN A 45 -12.29 3.22 -1.78
CA GLN A 45 -12.07 4.02 -2.97
C GLN A 45 -13.37 4.41 -3.70
N GLN A 46 -14.42 3.59 -3.58
CA GLN A 46 -15.71 3.85 -4.23
C GLN A 46 -16.61 4.80 -3.44
N LEU A 47 -16.51 4.82 -2.12
CA LEU A 47 -17.42 5.57 -1.24
C LEU A 47 -17.00 7.01 -0.98
N TYR A 48 -15.75 7.38 -1.29
CA TYR A 48 -15.21 8.69 -0.95
C TYR A 48 -14.45 9.32 -2.12
N GLU A 49 -14.75 10.58 -2.41
CA GLU A 49 -13.97 11.37 -3.35
C GLU A 49 -12.91 12.19 -2.62
N LEU A 50 -11.66 12.04 -3.05
CA LEU A 50 -10.52 12.73 -2.45
C LEU A 50 -10.51 14.22 -2.83
N SER A 51 -10.05 15.05 -1.88
CA SER A 51 -9.85 16.50 -2.03
C SER A 51 -8.69 16.85 -2.97
N GLU A 52 -8.50 18.14 -3.22
CA GLU A 52 -7.42 18.66 -4.08
C GLU A 52 -6.01 18.22 -3.66
N LYS A 53 -5.74 18.23 -2.35
CA LYS A 53 -4.44 17.90 -1.77
C LYS A 53 -4.51 16.56 -1.06
N ILE A 54 -3.57 15.67 -1.36
CA ILE A 54 -3.55 14.28 -0.90
C ILE A 54 -2.15 13.98 -0.39
N THR A 55 -2.04 13.27 0.73
CA THR A 55 -0.77 12.94 1.36
C THR A 55 -0.43 11.47 1.20
N VAL A 56 0.79 11.15 0.79
CA VAL A 56 1.34 9.79 0.78
C VAL A 56 2.40 9.70 1.86
N ASP A 57 2.18 8.76 2.78
CA ASP A 57 3.07 8.47 3.89
C ASP A 57 2.96 6.98 4.24
N GLU A 58 3.94 6.44 4.96
CA GLU A 58 3.88 5.06 5.46
C GLU A 58 3.20 4.96 6.82
N MET A 59 2.61 3.80 7.08
CA MET A 59 2.10 3.44 8.40
C MET A 59 2.77 2.15 8.87
N LEU A 60 3.34 2.20 10.09
CA LEU A 60 3.93 1.04 10.74
C LEU A 60 2.97 0.41 11.76
N VAL A 61 2.57 -0.83 11.49
CA VAL A 61 1.78 -1.63 12.45
C VAL A 61 2.73 -2.49 13.26
N LYS A 62 2.80 -2.26 14.59
CA LYS A 62 3.65 -3.02 15.49
C LYS A 62 3.17 -4.47 15.58
N PHE A 63 4.03 -5.41 15.20
CA PHE A 63 3.77 -6.85 15.32
C PHE A 63 5.04 -7.57 15.80
N ARG A 64 4.89 -8.50 16.76
CA ARG A 64 6.01 -9.24 17.38
C ARG A 64 5.94 -10.76 17.16
N GLY A 65 4.98 -11.25 16.35
CA GLY A 65 4.88 -12.66 15.99
C GLY A 65 5.85 -13.04 14.87
N ARG A 66 5.75 -14.27 14.36
CA ARG A 66 6.47 -14.68 13.13
C ARG A 66 5.56 -14.40 11.93
N SER A 67 6.04 -13.61 10.97
CA SER A 67 5.34 -13.36 9.72
C SER A 67 6.33 -13.00 8.62
N HIS A 68 6.04 -13.44 7.40
CA HIS A 68 6.79 -13.05 6.20
C HIS A 68 6.66 -11.55 5.87
N MET A 69 5.70 -10.85 6.50
CA MET A 69 5.44 -9.42 6.32
C MET A 69 6.32 -8.53 7.21
N ILE A 70 7.11 -9.12 8.11
CA ILE A 70 7.95 -8.34 9.03
C ILE A 70 9.16 -7.85 8.23
N SER A 71 9.07 -6.62 7.77
CA SER A 71 10.23 -5.89 7.26
C SER A 71 10.88 -5.14 8.42
N TYR A 72 12.16 -5.41 8.68
CA TYR A 72 12.95 -4.58 9.57
C TYR A 72 13.44 -3.37 8.79
N MET A 73 12.86 -2.19 9.07
CA MET A 73 13.22 -0.93 8.45
C MET A 73 13.96 -0.02 9.42
N PRO A 74 15.29 0.15 9.32
CA PRO A 74 15.94 1.24 10.01
C PRO A 74 15.58 2.60 9.40
N LYS A 75 15.44 2.72 8.06
CA LYS A 75 15.09 3.97 7.31
C LYS A 75 14.26 3.78 5.99
N LYS A 76 13.43 2.73 5.90
CA LYS A 76 12.35 2.37 4.90
C LYS A 76 12.69 1.48 3.65
N PRO A 77 11.77 0.59 3.13
CA PRO A 77 12.05 -0.52 2.22
C PRO A 77 11.09 -0.62 0.99
N GLY A 78 11.12 -1.80 0.34
CA GLY A 78 10.68 -2.18 -1.01
C GLY A 78 9.22 -2.04 -1.45
N SER A 79 9.08 -1.86 -2.77
CA SER A 79 7.86 -2.05 -3.58
C SER A 79 7.89 -3.46 -4.18
N ASP A 80 6.73 -4.11 -4.26
CA ASP A 80 6.55 -5.40 -4.94
C ASP A 80 6.23 -5.24 -6.45
N GLY A 81 6.06 -4.00 -6.93
CA GLY A 81 5.71 -3.69 -8.32
C GLY A 81 4.32 -4.16 -8.77
N VAL A 82 3.50 -4.70 -7.86
CA VAL A 82 2.22 -5.31 -8.18
C VAL A 82 1.20 -4.23 -8.56
N GLY A 83 0.60 -4.37 -9.74
CA GLY A 83 -0.39 -3.44 -10.28
C GLY A 83 0.19 -2.28 -11.11
N LEU A 84 1.50 -2.24 -11.31
CA LEU A 84 2.21 -1.28 -12.18
C LEU A 84 2.43 -1.85 -13.59
N THR A 85 2.68 -0.97 -14.57
CA THR A 85 3.10 -1.38 -15.92
C THR A 85 4.54 -1.90 -15.91
N ILE A 86 4.92 -2.67 -16.92
CA ILE A 86 6.30 -3.21 -17.07
C ILE A 86 7.34 -2.07 -17.07
N GLN A 87 6.99 -0.91 -17.60
CA GLN A 87 7.85 0.28 -17.60
C GLN A 87 7.95 0.88 -16.19
N ALA A 88 6.83 1.04 -15.50
CA ALA A 88 6.81 1.58 -14.14
C ALA A 88 7.51 0.65 -13.12
N GLN A 89 7.50 -0.67 -13.34
CA GLN A 89 8.25 -1.64 -12.52
C GLN A 89 9.77 -1.48 -12.61
N LYS A 90 10.30 -0.74 -13.60
CA LYS A 90 11.73 -0.43 -13.73
C LYS A 90 12.16 0.82 -12.97
N LEU A 91 11.19 1.62 -12.49
CA LEU A 91 11.45 2.86 -11.76
C LEU A 91 11.97 2.59 -10.35
N LEU A 92 12.47 3.63 -9.69
CA LEU A 92 12.86 3.54 -8.29
C LEU A 92 11.70 3.05 -7.39
N VAL A 93 12.03 2.24 -6.39
CA VAL A 93 11.08 1.70 -5.42
C VAL A 93 10.14 2.77 -4.82
N PRO A 94 10.63 3.94 -4.36
CA PRO A 94 9.73 4.96 -3.82
C PRO A 94 8.77 5.53 -4.86
N THR A 95 9.24 5.68 -6.11
CA THR A 95 8.41 6.09 -7.25
C THR A 95 7.29 5.09 -7.51
N GLN A 96 7.62 3.81 -7.52
CA GLN A 96 6.64 2.73 -7.68
C GLN A 96 5.55 2.77 -6.61
N CYS A 97 5.92 3.00 -5.35
CA CYS A 97 4.97 3.11 -4.25
C CYS A 97 3.97 4.25 -4.46
N VAL A 98 4.46 5.45 -4.80
CA VAL A 98 3.60 6.61 -5.03
C VAL A 98 2.68 6.37 -6.22
N LEU A 99 3.21 5.93 -7.37
CA LEU A 99 2.41 5.67 -8.56
C LEU A 99 1.32 4.63 -8.33
N ARG A 100 1.63 3.56 -7.57
CA ARG A 100 0.64 2.53 -7.22
C ARG A 100 -0.50 3.11 -6.38
N LEU A 101 -0.19 3.96 -5.41
CA LEU A 101 -1.17 4.56 -4.50
C LEU A 101 -2.00 5.66 -5.19
N THR A 102 -1.42 6.39 -6.13
CA THR A 102 -2.08 7.48 -6.84
C THR A 102 -2.88 7.01 -8.06
N LYS A 103 -2.79 5.74 -8.44
CA LYS A 103 -3.52 5.17 -9.58
C LYS A 103 -5.02 5.50 -9.63
N PRO A 104 -5.79 5.46 -8.52
CA PRO A 104 -7.22 5.77 -8.54
C PRO A 104 -7.56 7.24 -8.83
N ILE A 105 -6.59 8.15 -8.68
CA ILE A 105 -6.78 9.61 -8.82
C ILE A 105 -6.09 10.20 -10.06
N GLU A 106 -5.49 9.37 -10.91
CA GLU A 106 -4.88 9.82 -12.16
C GLU A 106 -5.90 10.56 -13.03
N GLY A 107 -5.44 11.59 -13.75
CA GLY A 107 -6.28 12.38 -14.64
C GLY A 107 -7.12 13.46 -13.95
N ARG A 108 -7.06 13.57 -12.61
CA ARG A 108 -7.91 14.48 -11.82
C ARG A 108 -7.25 15.79 -11.39
N ASN A 109 -6.03 16.10 -11.84
CA ASN A 109 -5.30 17.34 -11.51
C ASN A 109 -5.16 17.57 -10.00
N ARG A 110 -4.87 16.51 -9.24
CA ARG A 110 -4.68 16.56 -7.77
C ARG A 110 -3.21 16.78 -7.42
N ASN A 111 -2.98 17.37 -6.25
CA ASN A 111 -1.65 17.56 -5.70
C ASN A 111 -1.31 16.46 -4.69
N VAL A 112 -0.18 15.79 -4.93
CA VAL A 112 0.36 14.72 -4.10
C VAL A 112 1.48 15.30 -3.24
N ILE A 113 1.29 15.24 -1.93
CA ILE A 113 2.26 15.67 -0.93
C ILE A 113 2.89 14.41 -0.34
N ALA A 114 4.21 14.29 -0.38
CA ALA A 114 4.89 13.17 0.27
C ALA A 114 6.19 13.62 0.93
N ASP A 115 6.77 12.76 1.75
CA ASP A 115 8.07 13.04 2.35
C ASP A 115 9.22 12.99 1.31
N ASN A 116 10.38 13.52 1.69
CA ASN A 116 11.60 13.46 0.88
C ASN A 116 12.06 12.02 0.55
N TRP A 117 11.60 11.01 1.28
CA TRP A 117 11.99 9.63 0.99
C TRP A 117 11.35 9.14 -0.30
N PHE A 118 10.15 9.63 -0.63
CA PHE A 118 9.49 9.33 -1.90
C PHE A 118 10.03 10.13 -3.09
N PHE A 119 10.81 11.19 -2.84
CA PHE A 119 11.29 12.09 -3.88
C PHE A 119 12.21 11.41 -4.90
N SER A 120 11.89 11.62 -6.17
CA SER A 120 12.85 11.47 -7.27
C SER A 120 12.42 12.36 -8.45
N THR A 121 13.37 12.73 -9.30
CA THR A 121 13.04 13.45 -10.54
C THR A 121 12.16 12.62 -11.46
N GLU A 122 12.40 11.31 -11.52
CA GLU A 122 11.58 10.35 -12.28
C GLU A 122 10.11 10.35 -11.81
N LEU A 123 9.87 10.48 -10.50
CA LEU A 123 8.51 10.53 -9.96
C LEU A 123 7.76 11.76 -10.46
N ILE A 124 8.42 12.93 -10.50
CA ILE A 124 7.78 14.17 -10.96
C ILE A 124 7.40 14.05 -12.43
N ASP A 125 8.28 13.52 -13.27
CA ASP A 125 8.04 13.32 -14.70
C ASP A 125 6.85 12.37 -14.92
N GLU A 126 6.78 11.26 -14.19
CA GLU A 126 5.66 10.32 -14.28
C GLU A 126 4.34 10.93 -13.77
N LEU A 127 4.33 11.54 -12.58
CA LEU A 127 3.11 12.16 -12.05
C LEU A 127 2.54 13.24 -12.99
N THR A 128 3.43 14.01 -13.64
CA THR A 128 3.03 15.04 -14.60
C THR A 128 2.32 14.42 -15.82
N LYS A 129 2.80 13.28 -16.34
CA LYS A 129 2.13 12.54 -17.42
C LYS A 129 0.72 12.09 -17.01
N HIS A 130 0.53 11.77 -15.73
CA HIS A 130 -0.74 11.33 -15.16
C HIS A 130 -1.63 12.47 -14.63
N LYS A 131 -1.31 13.73 -14.97
CA LYS A 131 -2.04 14.93 -14.50
C LYS A 131 -2.10 15.02 -12.98
N LEU A 132 -0.97 14.80 -12.32
CA LEU A 132 -0.79 14.97 -10.89
C LEU A 132 0.41 15.89 -10.64
N THR A 133 0.33 16.70 -9.59
CA THR A 133 1.45 17.54 -9.14
C THR A 133 2.05 16.97 -7.87
N TYR A 134 3.29 17.35 -7.56
CA TYR A 134 4.03 16.82 -6.41
C TYR A 134 4.62 17.94 -5.56
N VAL A 135 4.52 17.81 -4.24
CA VAL A 135 5.13 18.72 -3.26
C VAL A 135 5.82 17.89 -2.18
N ASP A 136 7.05 18.25 -1.84
CA ASP A 136 7.78 17.67 -0.72
C ASP A 136 8.59 18.69 0.09
N THR A 137 9.32 18.16 1.07
CA THR A 137 10.40 18.85 1.74
C THR A 137 11.73 18.42 1.13
N MET A 138 12.59 19.36 0.73
CA MET A 138 13.95 19.05 0.27
C MET A 138 14.92 18.98 1.46
N LYS A 139 15.75 17.94 1.54
CA LYS A 139 16.88 17.92 2.48
C LYS A 139 17.95 18.92 2.03
N THR A 140 18.29 19.88 2.88
CA THR A 140 19.48 20.71 2.72
C THR A 140 20.73 19.86 2.90
N LYS A 141 21.72 20.05 2.01
CA LYS A 141 23.05 19.42 2.10
C LYS A 141 23.78 19.80 3.38
#